data_AF-A0A2D5Y0N8-F1
#
_entry.id   AF-A0A2D5Y0N8-F1
#
_cell.length_a   1.000
_cell.length_b   1.000
_cell.length_c   1.000
_cell.angle_alpha   90.00
_cell.angle_beta   90.00
_cell.angle_gamma   90.00
#
_symmetry.space_group_name_H-M   'P 1'
#
loop_
_entity.id
_entity.type
_entity.pdbx_description
1 polymer ?
#
loop_
_entity_poly.entity_id
_entity_poly.type
_entity_poly.pdbx_seq_one_letter_code
_entity_poly.pdbx_strand_id
1 'polypeptide(L)'
;MKHNKARRNLLNNYIYKWVSLILGVFGFIVFIMMYLQYLGGKPGTLLHHPILIFVLIIPFLPSLCFLFLAKRARKNAASDISKS
;
A
#
# COMPACT_ATOMS: atom_id res chain seq x y z
N MET A 1 -1.40 31.55 -5.07
CA MET A 1 -0.86 30.25 -5.58
C MET A 1 -0.68 29.16 -4.51
N LYS A 2 -0.24 29.46 -3.27
CA LYS A 2 -0.02 28.44 -2.21
C LYS A 2 -1.26 27.61 -1.83
N HIS A 3 -2.45 28.22 -1.69
CA HIS A 3 -3.69 27.49 -1.39
C HIS A 3 -4.05 26.43 -2.45
N ASN A 4 -3.84 26.71 -3.74
CA ASN A 4 -4.08 25.75 -4.82
C ASN A 4 -3.12 24.54 -4.74
N LYS A 5 -1.88 24.76 -4.31
CA LYS A 5 -0.89 23.71 -4.13
C LYS A 5 -1.23 22.80 -2.94
N ALA A 6 -1.62 23.38 -1.81
CA ALA A 6 -2.09 22.63 -0.64
C ALA A 6 -3.33 21.78 -0.97
N ARG A 7 -4.32 22.36 -1.67
CA ARG A 7 -5.53 21.65 -2.11
C ARG A 7 -5.21 20.48 -3.03
N ARG A 8 -4.30 20.65 -4.00
CA ARG A 8 -3.86 19.57 -4.89
C ARG A 8 -3.15 18.45 -4.13
N ASN A 9 -2.31 18.77 -3.15
CA ASN A 9 -1.64 17.77 -2.32
C ASN A 9 -2.64 16.98 -1.45
N LEU A 10 -3.69 17.62 -0.92
CA LEU A 10 -4.76 16.94 -0.19
C LEU A 10 -5.58 16.00 -1.09
N LEU A 11 -5.91 16.44 -2.31
CA LEU A 11 -6.61 15.63 -3.29
C LEU A 11 -5.77 14.40 -3.69
N ASN A 12 -4.49 14.61 -3.98
CA ASN A 12 -3.56 13.51 -4.29
C ASN A 12 -3.45 12.53 -3.12
N ASN A 13 -3.37 13.01 -1.87
CA ASN A 13 -3.40 12.14 -0.70
C ASN A 13 -4.67 11.28 -0.66
N TYR A 14 -5.84 11.86 -0.94
CA TYR A 14 -7.10 11.10 -0.96
C TYR A 14 -7.10 10.02 -2.04
N ILE A 15 -6.70 10.38 -3.27
CA ILE A 15 -6.59 9.44 -4.40
C ILE A 15 -5.61 8.30 -4.07
N TYR A 16 -4.42 8.62 -3.57
CA TYR A 16 -3.41 7.61 -3.22
C TYR A 16 -3.88 6.69 -2.11
N LYS A 17 -4.67 7.16 -1.12
CA LYS A 17 -5.27 6.30 -0.10
C LYS A 17 -6.27 5.32 -0.71
N TRP A 18 -7.13 5.78 -1.61
CA TRP A 18 -8.10 4.91 -2.30
C TRP A 18 -7.42 3.86 -3.17
N VAL A 19 -6.44 4.28 -3.98
CA VAL A 19 -5.67 3.36 -4.81
C VAL A 19 -4.90 2.35 -3.96
N SER A 20 -4.29 2.80 -2.86
CA SER A 20 -3.64 1.91 -1.88
C SER A 20 -4.60 0.88 -1.32
N LEU A 21 -5.83 1.29 -0.97
CA LEU A 21 -6.85 0.38 -0.44
C LEU A 21 -7.30 -0.66 -1.49
N ILE A 22 -7.58 -0.24 -2.72
CA ILE A 22 -7.97 -1.14 -3.81
C ILE A 22 -6.86 -2.16 -4.08
N LEU A 23 -5.61 -1.70 -4.19
CA LEU A 23 -4.46 -2.57 -4.39
C LEU A 23 -4.21 -3.49 -3.18
N GLY A 24 -4.50 -3.02 -1.96
CA GLY A 24 -4.37 -3.83 -0.75
C GLY A 24 -5.39 -4.96 -0.71
N VAL A 25 -6.64 -4.68 -1.07
CA VAL A 25 -7.70 -5.70 -1.21
C VAL A 25 -7.34 -6.70 -2.31
N PHE A 26 -6.89 -6.21 -3.47
CA PHE A 26 -6.46 -7.09 -4.55
C PHE A 26 -5.27 -7.97 -4.15
N GLY A 27 -4.26 -7.38 -3.50
CA GLY A 27 -3.12 -8.12 -2.94
C GLY A 27 -3.54 -9.16 -1.90
N PHE A 28 -4.57 -8.86 -1.09
CA PHE A 28 -5.13 -9.81 -0.13
C PHE A 28 -5.84 -11.00 -0.81
N ILE A 29 -6.59 -10.75 -1.87
CA ILE A 29 -7.23 -11.82 -2.67
C ILE A 29 -6.15 -12.72 -3.27
N VAL A 30 -5.13 -12.14 -3.90
CA VAL A 30 -3.99 -12.89 -4.46
C VAL A 30 -3.28 -13.67 -3.37
N PHE A 31 -3.03 -13.07 -2.21
CA PHE A 31 -2.43 -13.74 -1.07
C PHE A 31 -3.22 -14.97 -0.63
N ILE A 32 -4.56 -14.88 -0.54
CA ILE A 32 -5.41 -16.04 -0.20
C ILE A 32 -5.24 -17.15 -1.25
N MET A 33 -5.29 -16.81 -2.54
CA MET A 33 -5.13 -17.79 -3.62
C MET A 33 -3.77 -18.49 -3.52
N MET A 34 -2.68 -17.74 -3.33
CA MET A 34 -1.34 -18.30 -3.16
C MET A 34 -1.22 -19.13 -1.89
N TYR A 35 -1.79 -18.67 -0.77
CA TYR A 35 -1.79 -19.41 0.48
C TYR A 35 -2.46 -20.78 0.32
N LEU A 36 -3.63 -20.82 -0.30
CA LEU A 36 -4.36 -22.07 -0.54
C LEU A 36 -3.59 -23.00 -1.49
N GLN A 37 -2.98 -22.44 -2.55
CA GLN A 37 -2.27 -23.22 -3.57
C GLN A 37 -0.92 -23.77 -3.09
N TYR A 38 -0.12 -22.98 -2.38
CA TYR A 38 1.26 -23.33 -2.03
C TYR A 38 1.40 -23.91 -0.62
N LEU A 39 0.55 -23.49 0.33
CA LEU A 39 0.61 -24.02 1.69
C LEU A 39 -0.37 -25.15 1.94
N GLY A 40 -1.44 -25.27 1.14
CA GLY A 40 -2.46 -26.30 1.35
C GLY A 40 -3.02 -26.32 2.78
N GLY A 41 -3.01 -25.15 3.46
CA GLY A 41 -3.41 -25.01 4.86
C GLY A 41 -2.39 -25.49 5.91
N LYS A 42 -1.18 -25.93 5.52
CA LYS A 42 -0.12 -26.37 6.43
C LYS A 42 0.93 -25.26 6.62
N PRO A 43 0.90 -24.51 7.74
CA PRO A 43 1.82 -23.38 7.96
C PRO A 43 3.30 -23.80 8.07
N GLY A 44 3.60 -25.06 8.39
CA GLY A 44 4.96 -25.59 8.47
C GLY A 44 5.76 -25.51 7.16
N THR A 45 5.08 -25.43 6.01
CA THR A 45 5.71 -25.34 4.68
C THR A 45 6.50 -24.03 4.49
N LEU A 46 6.15 -22.96 5.21
CA LEU A 46 6.90 -21.69 5.19
C LEU A 46 8.30 -21.81 5.79
N LEU A 47 8.51 -22.70 6.77
CA LEU A 47 9.82 -22.91 7.39
C LEU A 47 10.78 -23.64 6.45
N HIS A 48 10.26 -24.55 5.63
CA HIS A 48 11.07 -25.29 4.65
C HIS A 48 11.36 -24.48 3.38
N HIS A 49 10.48 -23.54 3.03
CA HIS A 49 10.60 -22.71 1.85
C HIS A 49 10.44 -21.22 2.18
N PRO A 50 11.49 -20.58 2.73
CA PRO A 50 11.45 -19.17 3.14
C PRO A 50 11.17 -18.22 1.99
N ILE A 51 11.45 -18.64 0.75
CA ILE A 51 11.11 -17.89 -0.47
C ILE A 51 9.60 -17.58 -0.56
N LEU A 52 8.75 -18.46 0.00
CA LEU A 52 7.30 -18.26 0.02
C LEU A 52 6.90 -17.02 0.82
N ILE A 53 7.67 -16.63 1.85
CA ILE A 53 7.42 -15.40 2.61
C ILE A 53 7.50 -14.18 1.68
N PHE A 54 8.56 -14.10 0.86
CA PHE A 54 8.74 -12.99 -0.07
C PHE A 54 7.66 -12.98 -1.14
N VAL A 55 7.33 -14.14 -1.68
CA VAL A 55 6.27 -14.31 -2.68
C VAL A 55 4.91 -13.86 -2.14
N LEU A 56 4.59 -14.14 -0.87
CA LEU A 56 3.35 -13.70 -0.23
C LEU A 56 3.30 -12.20 0.07
N ILE A 57 4.45 -11.53 0.19
CA ILE A 57 4.53 -10.08 0.45
C ILE A 57 4.45 -9.26 -0.85
N ILE A 58 4.98 -9.78 -1.96
CA ILE A 58 5.01 -9.10 -3.28
C ILE A 58 3.66 -8.48 -3.68
N PRO A 59 2.50 -9.18 -3.55
CA PRO A 59 1.19 -8.62 -3.93
C PRO A 59 0.82 -7.33 -3.19
N PHE A 60 1.40 -7.08 -2.01
CA PHE A 60 1.11 -5.91 -1.18
C PHE A 60 2.05 -4.72 -1.43
N LEU A 61 3.18 -4.92 -2.13
CA LEU A 61 4.15 -3.86 -2.42
C LEU A 61 3.50 -2.64 -3.10
N PRO A 62 2.67 -2.80 -4.15
CA PRO A 62 2.03 -1.66 -4.81
C PRO A 62 1.16 -0.85 -3.84
N SER A 63 0.36 -1.53 -3.00
CA SER A 63 -0.48 -0.89 -1.99
C SER A 63 0.37 -0.08 -1.00
N LEU A 64 1.48 -0.65 -0.55
CA LEU A 64 2.40 -0.02 0.39
C LEU A 64 3.07 1.22 -0.22
N CYS A 65 3.50 1.16 -1.48
CA CYS A 65 4.04 2.30 -2.21
C CYS A 65 3.04 3.46 -2.24
N PHE A 66 1.78 3.21 -2.62
CA PHE A 66 0.75 4.25 -2.65
C PHE A 66 0.42 4.80 -1.26
N LEU A 67 0.50 3.98 -0.21
CA LEU A 67 0.35 4.44 1.16
C LEU A 67 1.46 5.42 1.56
N PHE A 68 2.71 5.15 1.17
CA PHE A 68 3.83 6.06 1.39
C PHE A 68 3.68 7.36 0.59
N LEU A 69 3.23 7.29 -0.66
CA LEU A 69 2.93 8.48 -1.47
C LEU A 69 1.81 9.33 -0.84
N ALA A 70 0.75 8.69 -0.32
CA ALA A 70 -0.32 9.37 0.40
C ALA A 70 0.22 10.10 1.64
N LYS A 71 1.02 9.41 2.48
CA LYS A 71 1.66 10.01 3.65
C LYS A 71 2.54 11.21 3.28
N ARG A 72 3.32 11.09 2.20
CA ARG A 72 4.17 12.19 1.70
C ARG A 72 3.34 13.37 1.22
N ALA A 73 2.28 13.13 0.45
CA ALA A 73 1.38 14.18 -0.03
C ALA A 73 0.68 14.91 1.13
N ARG A 74 0.25 14.18 2.17
CA ARG A 74 -0.29 14.78 3.41
C ARG A 74 0.74 15.63 4.14
N LYS A 75 1.98 15.15 4.30
CA LYS A 75 3.06 15.91 4.93
C LYS A 75 3.36 17.21 4.18
N ASN A 76 3.40 17.15 2.85
CA ASN A 76 3.61 18.32 2.01
C ASN A 76 2.46 19.33 2.15
N ALA A 77 1.20 18.87 2.13
CA ALA A 77 0.05 19.74 2.35
C ALA A 77 0.10 20.45 3.72
N ALA A 78 0.42 19.72 4.79
CA ALA A 78 0.54 20.29 6.13
C ALA A 78 1.64 21.37 6.20
N SER A 79 2.80 21.12 5.56
CA SER A 79 3.87 22.11 5.51
C SER A 79 3.49 23.37 4.71
N ASP A 80 2.76 23.21 3.61
CA ASP A 80 2.31 24.34 2.78
C ASP A 80 1.29 25.22 3.52
N ILE A 81 0.45 24.62 4.37
CA ILE A 81 -0.51 25.33 5.23
C ILE A 81 0.20 26.06 6.37
N SER A 82 1.17 25.42 7.03
CA SER A 82 1.91 26.02 8.17
C SER A 82 2.83 27.20 7.78
N LYS A 83 3.22 27.28 6.50
CA LYS A 83 4.07 28.35 5.94
C LYS A 83 3.26 29.44 5.22
N SER A 84 1.95 29.42 5.37
CA SER A 84 1.01 30.39 4.82
C SER A 84 0.41 31.23 5.92
#